data_AF-A0A958F0I5-F1
#
_entry.id   AF-A0A958F0I5-F1
#
_cell.length_a   1.000
_cell.length_b   1.000
_cell.length_c   1.000
_cell.angle_alpha   90.00
_cell.angle_beta   90.00
_cell.angle_gamma   90.00
#
_symmetry.space_group_name_H-M   'P 1'
#
loop_
_entity.id
_entity.type
_entity.pdbx_description
1 polymer ?
#
loop_
_entity_poly.entity_id
_entity_poly.type
_entity_poly.pdbx_seq_one_letter_code
_entity_poly.pdbx_strand_id
1 'polypeptide(L)'
;MKSYFQIPALFLFFPLLFSPLFAQSNSTENNSRFELDSVKQVVYDHGKKLVWQQSGSTDLLMGDFVQSYVDSLNSIAFGGYTDWRLPTKSEAQSLITSEVKRGDELKIDPVFDTEQAWIYTNETDQAEWPTIIYFTSGKISTEPIGYFGSFVRLVRNNTNTNIAELAHSDK
;
A
#
# COMPACT_ATOMS: atom_id res chain seq x y z
N MET A 1 70.12 -3.23 -18.14
CA MET A 1 68.78 -2.61 -18.18
C MET A 1 67.88 -3.24 -17.13
N LYS A 2 67.69 -2.58 -15.98
CA LYS A 2 66.40 -2.20 -15.39
C LYS A 2 66.71 -1.29 -14.21
N SER A 3 65.99 -0.18 -14.19
CA SER A 3 66.28 1.10 -13.54
C SER A 3 65.98 1.08 -12.04
N TYR A 4 66.80 1.77 -11.24
CA TYR A 4 66.43 2.24 -9.91
C TYR A 4 65.56 3.49 -10.06
N PHE A 5 64.45 3.58 -9.31
CA PHE A 5 63.82 4.86 -8.98
C PHE A 5 63.34 4.79 -7.54
N GLN A 6 63.70 5.81 -6.79
CA GLN A 6 63.44 6.03 -5.36
C GLN A 6 62.53 7.26 -5.23
N ILE A 7 62.00 7.51 -4.02
CA ILE A 7 61.35 8.74 -3.46
C ILE A 7 59.81 8.62 -3.27
N PRO A 8 59.20 9.10 -2.15
CA PRO A 8 59.58 9.05 -0.73
C PRO A 8 58.37 8.73 0.21
N ALA A 9 58.60 8.80 1.52
CA ALA A 9 57.60 8.71 2.59
C ALA A 9 56.74 9.98 2.77
N LEU A 10 55.61 9.78 3.47
CA LEU A 10 54.87 10.73 4.32
C LEU A 10 53.79 11.61 3.66
N PHE A 11 52.53 11.16 3.75
CA PHE A 11 51.41 12.05 4.07
C PHE A 11 50.71 11.51 5.32
N LEU A 12 50.93 12.24 6.42
CA LEU A 12 50.22 12.13 7.67
C LEU A 12 48.93 12.98 7.60
N PHE A 13 47.93 12.56 8.38
CA PHE A 13 46.72 13.28 8.81
C PHE A 13 45.62 13.57 7.78
N PHE A 14 44.52 12.80 7.86
CA PHE A 14 43.21 13.37 8.20
C PHE A 14 42.26 12.25 8.69
N PRO A 15 41.91 12.17 9.99
CA PRO A 15 40.80 11.34 10.42
C PRO A 15 39.52 12.15 10.16
N LEU A 16 38.81 11.85 9.08
CA LEU A 16 37.43 12.29 8.96
C LEU A 16 36.55 11.10 9.33
N LEU A 17 36.13 11.14 10.59
CA LEU A 17 34.92 10.53 11.14
C LEU A 17 33.96 10.10 10.04
N PHE A 18 33.97 8.81 9.69
CA PHE A 18 32.79 8.19 9.13
C PHE A 18 31.82 8.00 10.29
N SER A 19 31.23 9.10 10.75
CA SER A 19 29.98 9.01 11.47
C SER A 19 29.02 8.37 10.47
N PRO A 20 28.38 7.23 10.75
CA PRO A 20 27.09 7.02 10.13
C PRO A 20 26.28 8.22 10.58
N LEU A 21 26.06 9.16 9.67
CA LEU A 21 24.92 10.03 9.76
C LEU A 21 23.76 9.05 9.75
N PHE A 22 23.38 8.58 10.95
CA PHE A 22 22.01 8.22 11.19
C PHE A 22 21.26 9.42 10.64
N ALA A 23 20.70 9.23 9.45
CA ALA A 23 19.61 10.05 8.99
C ALA A 23 18.61 9.91 10.11
N GLN A 24 18.67 10.83 11.06
CA GLN A 24 17.58 11.12 11.96
C GLN A 24 16.47 11.42 10.97
N SER A 25 15.60 10.45 10.73
CA SER A 25 14.39 10.67 9.99
C SER A 25 13.71 11.80 10.75
N ASN A 26 13.79 13.00 10.19
CA ASN A 26 12.87 14.06 10.55
C ASN A 26 11.51 13.52 10.14
N SER A 27 10.91 12.72 11.00
CA SER A 27 9.48 12.50 11.03
C SER A 27 8.91 13.84 11.42
N THR A 28 8.82 14.75 10.45
CA THR A 28 7.67 15.63 10.37
C THR A 28 6.50 14.71 10.60
N GLU A 29 5.90 14.79 11.79
CA GLU A 29 4.64 14.18 12.15
C GLU A 29 3.56 14.85 11.29
N ASN A 30 3.64 14.59 9.98
CA ASN A 30 2.58 14.87 9.06
C ASN A 30 1.53 13.82 9.42
N ASN A 31 0.53 14.25 10.19
CA ASN A 31 -0.64 13.44 10.56
C ASN A 31 -1.51 13.21 9.31
N SER A 32 -0.89 12.65 8.28
CA SER A 32 -1.52 12.21 7.06
C SER A 32 -2.33 10.97 7.41
N ARG A 33 -3.61 10.98 7.05
CA ARG A 33 -4.49 9.81 7.23
C ARG A 33 -3.85 8.54 6.65
N PHE A 34 -3.11 8.69 5.55
CA PHE A 34 -2.44 7.60 4.85
C PHE A 34 -0.92 7.71 4.97
N GLU A 35 -0.29 6.60 5.31
CA GLU A 35 1.16 6.46 5.44
C GLU A 35 1.65 5.30 4.58
N LEU A 36 2.61 5.56 3.70
CA LEU A 36 3.21 4.57 2.82
C LEU A 36 4.39 3.87 3.51
N ASP A 37 4.34 2.54 3.59
CA ASP A 37 5.52 1.71 3.77
C ASP A 37 5.98 1.22 2.39
N SER A 38 6.98 1.89 1.84
CA SER A 38 7.51 1.62 0.50
C SER A 38 8.28 0.29 0.41
N VAL A 39 8.75 -0.23 1.54
CA VAL A 39 9.46 -1.52 1.60
C VAL A 39 8.44 -2.66 1.49
N LYS A 40 7.33 -2.56 2.22
CA LYS A 40 6.24 -3.55 2.19
C LYS A 40 5.26 -3.33 1.04
N GLN A 41 5.31 -2.18 0.38
CA GLN A 41 4.35 -1.75 -0.65
C GLN A 41 2.91 -1.74 -0.14
N VAL A 42 2.72 -1.24 1.08
CA VAL A 42 1.41 -1.11 1.73
C VAL A 42 1.17 0.31 2.22
N VAL A 43 -0.10 0.67 2.34
CA VAL A 43 -0.54 1.96 2.87
C VAL A 43 -1.33 1.74 4.15
N TYR A 44 -0.87 2.33 5.25
CA TYR A 44 -1.58 2.36 6.52
C TYR A 44 -2.65 3.47 6.49
N ASP A 45 -3.92 3.11 6.68
CA ASP A 45 -5.03 4.07 6.88
C ASP A 45 -5.29 4.22 8.38
N HIS A 46 -4.75 5.28 8.97
CA HIS A 46 -4.86 5.59 10.40
C HIS A 46 -6.27 5.96 10.83
N GLY A 47 -7.08 6.49 9.90
CA GLY A 47 -8.45 6.92 10.14
C GLY A 47 -9.45 5.75 10.19
N LYS A 48 -9.19 4.68 9.44
CA LYS A 48 -10.02 3.47 9.43
C LYS A 48 -9.41 2.28 10.18
N LYS A 49 -8.16 2.38 10.62
CA LYS A 49 -7.39 1.25 11.18
C LYS A 49 -7.33 0.08 10.21
N LEU A 50 -6.96 0.39 8.97
CA LEU A 50 -6.81 -0.58 7.88
C LEU A 50 -5.39 -0.53 7.33
N VAL A 51 -5.01 -1.59 6.62
CA VAL A 51 -3.84 -1.63 5.77
C VAL A 51 -4.30 -1.99 4.36
N TRP A 52 -3.85 -1.23 3.38
CA TRP A 52 -4.18 -1.39 1.98
C TRP A 52 -2.93 -1.81 1.21
N GLN A 53 -3.11 -2.54 0.11
CA GLN A 53 -2.04 -2.58 -0.88
C GLN A 53 -1.79 -1.17 -1.46
N GLN A 54 -0.53 -0.80 -1.67
CA GLN A 54 -0.19 0.48 -2.34
C GLN A 54 -0.58 0.48 -3.82
N SER A 55 -0.43 -0.65 -4.51
CA SER A 55 -1.01 -0.91 -5.84
C SER A 55 -1.87 -2.17 -5.76
N GLY A 56 -2.90 -2.24 -6.60
CA GLY A 56 -3.78 -3.41 -6.73
C GLY A 56 -3.25 -4.43 -7.73
N SER A 57 -4.18 -5.17 -8.34
CA SER A 57 -3.88 -5.99 -9.50
C SER A 57 -3.47 -5.12 -10.69
N THR A 58 -2.53 -5.60 -11.49
CA THR A 58 -2.14 -5.01 -12.78
C THR A 58 -3.13 -5.36 -13.89
N ASP A 59 -3.77 -6.52 -13.78
CA ASP A 59 -4.76 -6.99 -14.73
C ASP A 59 -6.19 -6.79 -14.19
N LEU A 60 -7.13 -6.68 -15.13
CA LEU A 60 -8.55 -6.75 -14.83
C LEU A 60 -8.93 -8.21 -14.51
N LEU A 61 -9.49 -8.43 -13.32
CA LEU A 61 -9.84 -9.75 -12.82
C LEU A 61 -11.36 -9.95 -12.84
N MET A 62 -11.79 -11.21 -12.94
CA MET A 62 -13.21 -11.60 -12.86
C MET A 62 -13.35 -13.03 -12.34
N GLY A 63 -14.50 -13.34 -11.73
CA GLY A 63 -14.81 -14.67 -11.23
C GLY A 63 -13.70 -15.24 -10.34
N ASP A 64 -13.31 -16.49 -10.60
CA ASP A 64 -12.32 -17.23 -9.81
C ASP A 64 -10.92 -16.60 -9.80
N PHE A 65 -10.59 -15.76 -10.78
CA PHE A 65 -9.31 -15.04 -10.80
C PHE A 65 -9.20 -14.02 -9.67
N VAL A 66 -10.32 -13.45 -9.21
CA VAL A 66 -10.34 -12.54 -8.05
C VAL A 66 -9.95 -13.30 -6.78
N GLN A 67 -10.55 -14.47 -6.55
CA GLN A 67 -10.23 -15.29 -5.39
C GLN A 67 -8.79 -15.81 -5.45
N SER A 68 -8.35 -16.24 -6.64
CA SER A 68 -6.96 -16.69 -6.86
C SER A 68 -5.94 -15.60 -6.52
N TYR A 69 -6.26 -14.33 -6.81
CA TYR A 69 -5.41 -13.19 -6.43
C TYR A 69 -5.34 -13.00 -4.91
N VAL A 70 -6.47 -13.09 -4.21
CA VAL A 70 -6.53 -13.03 -2.74
C VAL A 70 -5.71 -14.16 -2.11
N ASP A 71 -5.94 -15.39 -2.56
CA ASP A 71 -5.26 -16.58 -2.02
C ASP A 71 -3.75 -16.53 -2.26
N SER A 72 -3.34 -16.08 -3.45
CA SER A 72 -1.92 -15.90 -3.79
C SER A 72 -1.23 -14.93 -2.83
N LEU A 73 -1.79 -13.74 -2.61
CA LEU A 73 -1.21 -12.73 -1.70
C LEU A 73 -1.11 -13.23 -0.26
N ASN A 74 -2.13 -13.97 0.20
CA ASN A 74 -2.14 -14.56 1.52
C ASN A 74 -1.10 -15.68 1.65
N SER A 75 -0.92 -16.50 0.61
CA SER A 75 0.06 -17.59 0.61
C SER A 75 1.52 -17.11 0.68
N ILE A 76 1.82 -15.97 0.04
CA ILE A 76 3.17 -15.39 0.02
C ILE A 76 3.43 -14.41 1.18
N ALA A 77 2.45 -14.21 2.06
CA ALA A 77 2.49 -13.22 3.13
C ALA A 77 2.86 -11.82 2.62
N PHE A 78 2.19 -11.33 1.56
CA PHE A 78 2.48 -10.03 0.96
C PHE A 78 2.43 -8.92 2.03
N GLY A 79 3.47 -8.07 2.05
CA GLY A 79 3.63 -7.03 3.09
C GLY A 79 3.81 -7.57 4.52
N GLY A 80 4.09 -8.86 4.69
CA GLY A 80 4.15 -9.53 5.98
C GLY A 80 2.80 -9.97 6.53
N TYR A 81 1.75 -10.00 5.71
CA TYR A 81 0.38 -10.28 6.13
C TYR A 81 -0.29 -11.38 5.30
N THR A 82 -1.17 -12.17 5.93
CA THR A 82 -1.79 -13.37 5.35
C THR A 82 -3.33 -13.37 5.42
N ASP A 83 -3.94 -12.22 5.69
CA ASP A 83 -5.37 -12.00 5.92
C ASP A 83 -5.93 -10.89 5.02
N TRP A 84 -5.35 -10.73 3.83
CA TRP A 84 -5.85 -9.86 2.79
C TRP A 84 -7.23 -10.34 2.32
N ARG A 85 -8.12 -9.37 2.09
CA ARG A 85 -9.47 -9.58 1.58
C ARG A 85 -9.88 -8.45 0.64
N LEU A 86 -10.95 -8.69 -0.12
CA LEU A 86 -11.62 -7.60 -0.82
C LEU A 86 -12.16 -6.56 0.18
N PRO A 87 -12.17 -5.28 -0.18
CA PRO A 87 -12.73 -4.23 0.66
C PRO A 87 -14.25 -4.27 0.62
N THR A 88 -14.87 -3.82 1.70
CA THR A 88 -16.29 -3.44 1.70
C THR A 88 -16.50 -2.15 0.92
N LYS A 89 -17.75 -1.88 0.52
CA LYS A 89 -18.13 -0.62 -0.14
C LYS A 89 -17.74 0.59 0.71
N SER A 90 -17.99 0.55 2.01
CA SER A 90 -17.69 1.68 2.91
C SER A 90 -16.18 1.91 3.08
N GLU A 91 -15.38 0.85 3.09
CA GLU A 91 -13.92 0.95 3.14
C GLU A 91 -13.38 1.55 1.84
N ALA A 92 -13.76 1.00 0.70
CA ALA A 92 -13.29 1.47 -0.61
C ALA A 92 -13.78 2.89 -0.93
N GLN A 93 -15.03 3.23 -0.60
CA GLN A 93 -15.55 4.59 -0.72
C GLN A 93 -14.72 5.59 0.10
N SER A 94 -14.19 5.18 1.25
CA SER A 94 -13.42 6.09 2.11
C SER A 94 -12.05 6.44 1.56
N LEU A 95 -11.59 5.79 0.49
CA LEU A 95 -10.38 6.19 -0.24
C LEU A 95 -10.64 7.40 -1.17
N ILE A 96 -11.90 7.69 -1.51
CA ILE A 96 -12.23 8.82 -2.37
C ILE A 96 -11.92 10.13 -1.65
N THR A 97 -11.11 10.98 -2.29
CA THR A 97 -10.83 12.34 -1.83
C THR A 97 -11.78 13.35 -2.46
N SER A 98 -12.12 14.41 -1.74
CA SER A 98 -12.92 15.54 -2.28
C SER A 98 -12.11 16.41 -3.24
N GLU A 99 -10.79 16.41 -3.10
CA GLU A 99 -9.86 17.21 -3.89
C GLU A 99 -9.04 16.30 -4.80
N VAL A 100 -9.00 16.66 -6.08
CA VAL A 100 -7.97 16.19 -7.01
C VAL A 100 -6.81 17.17 -6.85
N LYS A 101 -5.64 16.71 -6.38
CA LYS A 101 -4.49 17.62 -6.31
C LYS A 101 -4.08 17.98 -7.73
N ARG A 102 -3.54 19.19 -7.92
CA ARG A 102 -3.19 19.71 -9.25
C ARG A 102 -2.19 18.76 -9.93
N GLY A 103 -2.62 18.10 -11.00
CA GLY A 103 -1.80 17.14 -11.76
C GLY A 103 -2.25 15.69 -11.59
N ASP A 104 -3.13 15.39 -10.64
CA ASP A 104 -3.69 14.05 -10.47
C ASP A 104 -4.94 13.87 -11.35
N GLU A 105 -5.17 12.66 -11.85
CA GLU A 105 -6.37 12.30 -12.61
C GLU A 105 -7.40 11.55 -11.76
N LEU A 106 -6.98 11.05 -10.60
CA LEU A 106 -7.79 10.22 -9.70
C LEU A 106 -8.08 10.95 -8.39
N LYS A 107 -9.30 10.77 -7.88
CA LYS A 107 -9.76 11.23 -6.56
C LYS A 107 -9.36 10.24 -5.48
N ILE A 108 -8.07 10.02 -5.31
CA ILE A 108 -7.48 9.16 -4.27
C ILE A 108 -6.19 9.82 -3.76
N ASP A 109 -5.77 9.49 -2.54
CA ASP A 109 -4.52 10.04 -2.02
C ASP A 109 -3.31 9.60 -2.88
N PRO A 110 -2.36 10.49 -3.23
CA PRO A 110 -1.21 10.17 -4.08
C PRO A 110 -0.25 9.10 -3.54
N VAL A 111 -0.40 8.68 -2.28
CA VAL A 111 0.37 7.52 -1.79
C VAL A 111 -0.06 6.22 -2.47
N PHE A 112 -1.27 6.16 -3.02
CA PHE A 112 -1.77 5.04 -3.79
C PHE A 112 -1.33 5.15 -5.25
N ASP A 113 -1.02 4.00 -5.85
CA ASP A 113 -0.73 3.90 -7.28
C ASP A 113 -1.95 4.29 -8.14
N THR A 114 -1.68 4.92 -9.29
CA THR A 114 -2.70 5.47 -10.20
C THR A 114 -3.15 4.49 -11.30
N GLU A 115 -2.59 3.30 -11.39
CA GLU A 115 -2.95 2.28 -12.37
C GLU A 115 -4.42 1.83 -12.20
N GLN A 116 -4.87 1.66 -10.95
CA GLN A 116 -6.24 1.24 -10.66
C GLN A 116 -7.19 2.44 -10.59
N ALA A 117 -7.68 2.88 -11.75
CA ALA A 117 -8.68 3.94 -11.89
C ALA A 117 -10.05 3.59 -11.27
N TRP A 118 -10.34 2.30 -11.06
CA TRP A 118 -11.50 1.77 -10.34
C TRP A 118 -11.17 0.43 -9.69
N ILE A 119 -11.93 0.01 -8.67
CA ILE A 119 -11.72 -1.28 -7.99
C ILE A 119 -13.00 -2.03 -7.63
N TYR A 120 -12.88 -3.35 -7.49
CA TYR A 120 -13.89 -4.21 -6.86
C TYR A 120 -14.02 -4.03 -5.35
N THR A 121 -15.23 -4.31 -4.88
CA THR A 121 -15.53 -4.55 -3.47
C THR A 121 -16.11 -5.96 -3.31
N ASN A 122 -16.27 -6.43 -2.08
CA ASN A 122 -16.91 -7.71 -1.77
C ASN A 122 -18.45 -7.66 -1.80
N GLU A 123 -19.04 -6.50 -2.09
CA GLU A 123 -20.49 -6.30 -2.07
C GLU A 123 -21.08 -6.36 -3.48
N THR A 124 -22.27 -6.93 -3.59
CA THR A 124 -23.08 -6.92 -4.81
C THR A 124 -24.43 -6.24 -4.55
N ASP A 125 -25.12 -5.82 -5.62
CA ASP A 125 -26.52 -5.41 -5.52
C ASP A 125 -27.48 -6.62 -5.53
N GLN A 126 -28.79 -6.33 -5.60
CA GLN A 126 -29.85 -7.35 -5.62
C GLN A 126 -29.81 -8.24 -6.88
N ALA A 127 -29.18 -7.78 -7.96
CA ALA A 127 -28.98 -8.54 -9.19
C ALA A 127 -27.62 -9.27 -9.21
N GLU A 128 -26.95 -9.34 -8.05
CA GLU A 128 -25.61 -9.92 -7.86
C GLU A 128 -24.52 -9.20 -8.67
N TRP A 129 -24.75 -7.93 -9.04
CA TRP A 129 -23.73 -7.15 -9.73
C TRP A 129 -22.74 -6.58 -8.72
N PRO A 130 -21.43 -6.73 -8.96
CA PRO A 130 -20.43 -6.24 -8.04
C PRO A 130 -20.47 -4.71 -7.94
N THR A 131 -20.26 -4.22 -6.73
CA THR A 131 -20.10 -2.79 -6.45
C THR A 131 -18.68 -2.36 -6.83
N ILE A 132 -18.60 -1.32 -7.65
CA ILE A 132 -17.36 -0.75 -8.18
C ILE A 132 -17.20 0.69 -7.65
N ILE A 133 -15.98 1.03 -7.26
CA ILE A 133 -15.58 2.39 -6.89
C ILE A 133 -14.73 2.99 -8.01
N TYR A 134 -15.16 4.11 -8.60
CA TYR A 134 -14.43 4.81 -9.66
C TYR A 134 -13.70 6.02 -9.09
N PHE A 135 -12.37 5.97 -9.03
CA PHE A 135 -11.55 7.08 -8.55
C PHE A 135 -11.46 8.22 -9.57
N THR A 136 -11.61 7.96 -10.86
CA THR A 136 -11.67 9.01 -11.91
C THR A 136 -12.80 10.02 -11.68
N SER A 137 -13.94 9.56 -11.16
CA SER A 137 -15.12 10.40 -10.94
C SER A 137 -15.48 10.60 -9.47
N GLY A 138 -14.99 9.73 -8.58
CA GLY A 138 -15.39 9.66 -7.17
C GLY A 138 -16.79 9.07 -6.99
N LYS A 139 -17.22 8.19 -7.90
CA LYS A 139 -18.56 7.59 -7.91
C LYS A 139 -18.52 6.12 -7.51
N ILE A 140 -19.69 5.67 -7.05
CA ILE A 140 -19.98 4.27 -6.76
C ILE A 140 -21.02 3.82 -7.78
N SER A 141 -20.80 2.66 -8.39
CA SER A 141 -21.73 2.06 -9.35
C SER A 141 -21.91 0.58 -9.03
N THR A 142 -23.04 0.02 -9.46
CA THR A 142 -23.23 -1.43 -9.58
C THR A 142 -23.55 -1.69 -11.04
N GLU A 143 -22.72 -2.49 -11.69
CA GLU A 143 -22.79 -2.68 -13.14
C GLU A 143 -22.75 -4.16 -13.46
N PRO A 144 -23.50 -4.62 -14.48
CA PRO A 144 -23.31 -5.95 -15.01
C PRO A 144 -21.92 -5.95 -15.64
N ILE A 145 -20.94 -6.51 -14.94
CA ILE A 145 -19.61 -6.74 -15.51
C ILE A 145 -19.71 -7.96 -16.41
N GLY A 146 -20.54 -7.84 -17.44
CA GLY A 146 -20.42 -8.66 -18.62
C GLY A 146 -19.11 -8.30 -19.29
N TYR A 147 -18.14 -9.20 -19.18
CA TYR A 147 -16.96 -9.37 -20.05
C TYR A 147 -15.66 -8.61 -19.75
N PHE A 148 -15.62 -7.50 -19.01
CA PHE A 148 -14.37 -6.70 -18.94
C PHE A 148 -13.53 -6.85 -17.67
N GLY A 149 -14.09 -7.41 -16.58
CA GLY A 149 -13.38 -7.52 -15.30
C GLY A 149 -13.14 -6.16 -14.63
N SER A 150 -12.47 -6.17 -13.48
CA SER A 150 -12.14 -4.96 -12.72
C SER A 150 -10.80 -5.14 -12.00
N PHE A 151 -10.13 -4.04 -11.68
CA PHE A 151 -8.97 -4.13 -10.80
C PHE A 151 -9.39 -4.49 -9.38
N VAL A 152 -8.45 -5.08 -8.64
CA VAL A 152 -8.63 -5.47 -7.25
C VAL A 152 -7.57 -4.81 -6.39
N ARG A 153 -7.97 -4.15 -5.31
CA ARG A 153 -7.05 -3.63 -4.29
C ARG A 153 -7.45 -4.20 -2.95
N LEU A 154 -6.62 -5.08 -2.41
CA LEU A 154 -6.94 -5.76 -1.16
C LEU A 154 -6.71 -4.84 0.05
N VAL A 155 -7.47 -5.16 1.09
CA VAL A 155 -7.40 -4.51 2.39
C VAL A 155 -7.35 -5.57 3.48
N ARG A 156 -6.79 -5.19 4.63
CA ARG A 156 -6.89 -5.94 5.88
C ARG A 156 -7.10 -4.99 7.06
N ASN A 157 -7.48 -5.56 8.20
CA ASN A 157 -7.57 -4.79 9.44
C ASN A 157 -6.17 -4.52 10.01
N ASN A 158 -5.94 -3.31 10.51
CA ASN A 158 -4.74 -2.97 11.28
C ASN A 158 -5.03 -3.24 12.77
N THR A 159 -5.08 -4.52 13.14
CA THR A 159 -5.17 -4.90 14.54
C THR A 159 -3.80 -4.72 15.17
N ASN A 160 -3.61 -3.59 15.85
CA ASN A 160 -2.63 -3.49 16.93
C ASN A 160 -3.06 -4.47 18.00
N THR A 161 -2.75 -5.75 17.82
CA THR A 161 -2.95 -6.74 18.86
C THR A 161 -1.88 -6.43 19.88
N ASN A 162 -2.21 -5.56 20.83
CA ASN A 162 -1.34 -5.29 21.95
C ASN A 162 -1.27 -6.61 22.74
N ILE A 163 -0.18 -7.35 22.56
CA ILE A 163 0.01 -8.66 23.17
C ILE A 163 -0.10 -8.58 24.72
N ALA A 164 0.01 -7.38 25.30
CA ALA A 164 -0.21 -7.12 26.73
C ALA A 164 -1.69 -7.22 27.18
N GLU A 165 -2.67 -7.01 26.30
CA GLU A 165 -4.10 -7.03 26.64
C GLU A 165 -4.65 -8.46 26.70
N LEU A 166 -4.11 -9.36 25.86
CA LEU A 166 -4.40 -10.80 25.93
C LEU A 166 -3.84 -11.46 27.21
N ALA A 167 -2.80 -10.88 27.82
CA ALA A 167 -2.21 -11.40 29.06
C ALA A 167 -2.99 -11.04 30.35
N HIS A 168 -4.00 -10.17 30.26
CA HIS A 168 -4.81 -9.74 31.42
C HIS A 168 -6.24 -10.30 31.44
N SER A 169 -6.66 -11.02 30.39
CA SER A 169 -8.01 -11.62 30.31
C SER A 169 -8.12 -13.01 30.97
N ASP A 170 -7.00 -13.59 31.42
CA ASP A 170 -6.94 -14.94 32.03
C ASP A 170 -6.64 -14.89 33.54
N LYS A 171 -7.28 -13.99 34.30
CA LYS A 171 -7.27 -14.01 35.77
C LYS A 171 -8.65 -13.89 36.39
#